data_AF-A0A7V2V987-F1
#
_entry.id   AF-A0A7V2V987-F1
#
_cell.length_a   1.000
_cell.length_b   1.000
_cell.length_c   1.000
_cell.angle_alpha   90.00
_cell.angle_beta   90.00
_cell.angle_gamma   90.00
#
_symmetry.space_group_name_H-M   'P 1'
#
loop_
_entity.id
_entity.type
_entity.pdbx_description
1 polymer ?
#
loop_
_entity_poly.entity_id
_entity_poly.type
_entity_poly.pdbx_seq_one_letter_code
_entity_poly.pdbx_strand_id
1 'polypeptide(L)'
;DYPFCKTLISEITPQNISQIIPALKESAAIDVTGGMYSKVTKMVQLVERNPEVRVSIFSGMEAGAIEQSLSGEFLGTTIYAVKNE
;
A
#
# COMPACT_ATOMS: atom_id res chain seq x y z
N ASP A 1 -22.07 -7.02 5.11
CA ASP A 1 -22.21 -6.38 3.79
C ASP A 1 -20.82 -6.28 3.17
N TYR A 2 -20.53 -7.17 2.23
CA TYR A 2 -19.33 -7.24 1.38
C TYR A 2 -19.94 -7.39 -0.01
N PRO A 3 -19.81 -6.44 -0.95
CA PRO A 3 -18.53 -6.04 -1.52
C PRO A 3 -18.52 -4.56 -1.99
N PHE A 4 -18.40 -3.58 -1.08
CA PHE A 4 -18.38 -2.17 -1.48
C PHE A 4 -17.27 -1.34 -0.80
N CYS A 5 -16.12 -1.94 -0.50
CA CYS A 5 -14.90 -1.18 -0.21
C CYS A 5 -14.37 -0.56 -1.53
N LYS A 6 -15.08 0.47 -2.02
CA LYS A 6 -14.89 1.14 -3.32
C LYS A 6 -13.68 2.08 -3.39
N THR A 7 -12.92 2.23 -2.30
CA THR A 7 -11.79 3.17 -2.27
C THR A 7 -10.49 2.40 -2.27
N LEU A 8 -10.02 2.04 -3.46
CA LEU A 8 -8.66 1.57 -3.64
C LEU A 8 -7.72 2.71 -3.25
N ILE A 9 -6.85 2.48 -2.26
CA ILE A 9 -5.84 3.45 -1.88
C ILE A 9 -4.67 3.29 -2.85
N SER A 10 -4.57 4.17 -3.82
CA SER A 10 -3.50 4.11 -4.83
C SER A 10 -2.15 4.57 -4.28
N GLU A 11 -2.14 5.53 -3.33
CA GLU A 11 -0.93 6.18 -2.84
C GLU A 11 -0.97 6.37 -1.30
N ILE A 12 0.12 5.99 -0.62
CA ILE A 12 0.34 6.16 0.81
C ILE A 12 1.67 6.90 1.01
N THR A 13 1.66 7.89 1.89
CA THR A 13 2.82 8.68 2.29
C THR A 13 2.89 8.77 3.82
N PRO A 14 4.06 9.07 4.40
CA PRO A 14 4.18 9.30 5.84
C PRO A 14 3.26 10.42 6.37
N GLN A 15 2.85 11.34 5.50
CA GLN A 15 1.95 12.44 5.86
C GLN A 15 0.48 12.02 5.86
N ASN A 16 0.07 11.15 4.93
CA ASN A 16 -1.34 10.74 4.79
C ASN A 16 -1.67 9.45 5.58
N ILE A 17 -0.65 8.69 6.04
CA ILE A 17 -0.84 7.41 6.71
C ILE A 17 -1.76 7.50 7.92
N SER A 18 -1.68 8.58 8.70
CA SER A 18 -2.53 8.80 9.89
C SER A 18 -4.02 8.87 9.54
N GLN A 19 -4.36 9.36 8.34
CA GLN A 19 -5.73 9.41 7.84
C GLN A 19 -6.17 8.09 7.21
N ILE A 20 -5.21 7.27 6.75
CA ILE A 20 -5.44 6.00 6.07
C ILE A 20 -5.52 4.82 7.05
N ILE A 21 -4.79 4.87 8.17
CA ILE A 21 -4.83 3.86 9.23
C ILE A 21 -6.25 3.48 9.69
N PRO A 22 -7.17 4.43 9.96
CA PRO A 22 -8.54 4.06 10.34
C PRO A 22 -9.24 3.26 9.24
N ALA A 23 -9.10 3.67 7.97
CA ALA A 23 -9.67 2.93 6.83
C ALA A 23 -9.04 1.53 6.66
N LEU A 24 -7.73 1.37 6.90
CA LEU A 24 -7.05 0.07 6.89
C LEU A 24 -7.51 -0.83 8.05
N LYS A 25 -7.81 -0.26 9.22
CA LYS A 25 -8.36 -0.99 10.37
C LYS A 25 -9.82 -1.38 10.17
N GLU A 26 -10.62 -0.54 9.52
CA GLU A 26 -12.01 -0.89 9.16
C GLU A 26 -12.06 -1.92 8.02
N SER A 27 -11.07 -1.91 7.12
CA SER A 27 -10.83 -2.95 6.12
C SER A 27 -10.37 -4.29 6.72
N ALA A 28 -10.34 -4.44 8.06
CA ALA A 28 -10.05 -5.69 8.76
C ALA A 28 -10.95 -6.87 8.38
N ALA A 29 -12.04 -6.65 7.64
CA ALA A 29 -12.83 -7.72 7.03
C ALA A 29 -12.09 -8.47 5.89
N ILE A 30 -11.09 -7.85 5.24
CA ILE A 30 -10.25 -8.48 4.19
C ILE A 30 -8.97 -9.09 4.75
N ASP A 31 -8.47 -8.58 5.88
CA ASP A 31 -7.25 -9.09 6.50
C ASP A 31 -7.45 -9.42 7.99
N VAL A 32 -7.93 -10.64 8.24
CA VAL A 32 -8.15 -11.22 9.57
C VAL A 32 -6.87 -11.48 10.39
N THR A 33 -5.69 -11.02 9.92
CA THR A 33 -4.40 -11.26 10.56
C THR A 33 -3.66 -9.99 11.03
N GLY A 34 -4.15 -8.79 10.69
CA GLY A 34 -3.41 -7.54 10.95
C GLY A 34 -2.12 -7.42 10.13
N GLY A 35 -1.92 -8.29 9.14
CA GLY A 35 -0.76 -8.36 8.27
C GLY A 35 -0.64 -7.16 7.34
N MET A 36 -1.74 -6.58 6.85
CA MET A 36 -1.77 -5.42 5.96
C MET A 36 -1.42 -4.15 6.71
N TYR A 37 -2.02 -3.91 7.88
CA TYR A 37 -1.65 -2.80 8.76
C TYR A 37 -0.15 -2.86 9.10
N SER A 38 0.35 -4.02 9.54
CA SER A 38 1.77 -4.17 9.88
C SER A 38 2.69 -3.95 8.68
N LYS A 39 2.31 -4.44 7.49
CA LYS A 39 3.06 -4.23 6.25
C LYS A 39 3.11 -2.75 5.89
N VAL A 40 1.97 -2.06 5.84
CA VAL A 40 1.91 -0.63 5.51
C VAL A 40 2.73 0.18 6.50
N THR A 41 2.55 -0.01 7.81
CA THR A 41 3.31 0.75 8.83
C THR A 41 4.82 0.54 8.71
N LYS A 42 5.28 -0.71 8.50
CA LYS A 42 6.71 -1.00 8.31
C LYS A 42 7.27 -0.37 7.04
N MET A 43 6.50 -0.39 5.96
CA MET A 43 6.93 0.19 4.68
C MET A 43 6.93 1.72 4.72
N VAL A 44 5.96 2.33 5.41
CA VAL A 44 5.96 3.78 5.66
C VAL A 44 7.20 4.20 6.46
N GLN A 45 7.54 3.48 7.52
CA GLN A 45 8.78 3.74 8.28
C GLN A 45 10.04 3.55 7.43
N LEU A 46 10.02 2.62 6.48
CA LEU A 46 11.14 2.37 5.58
C LEU A 46 11.35 3.54 4.61
N VAL A 47 10.28 4.02 3.97
CA VAL A 47 10.36 5.17 3.04
C VAL A 47 10.61 6.48 3.77
N GLU A 48 10.13 6.63 5.01
CA GLU A 48 10.43 7.82 5.84
C GLU A 48 11.93 7.92 6.14
N ARG A 49 12.60 6.79 6.38
CA ARG A 49 14.05 6.73 6.59
C ARG A 49 14.86 6.81 5.30
N ASN A 50 14.28 6.37 4.19
CA ASN A 50 14.93 6.32 2.87
C ASN A 50 13.98 6.92 1.83
N PRO A 51 13.95 8.25 1.66
CA PRO A 51 12.95 8.93 0.84
C PRO A 51 13.04 8.61 -0.66
N GLU A 52 14.17 8.06 -1.09
CA GLU A 52 14.45 7.56 -2.44
C GLU A 52 13.86 6.17 -2.70
N VAL A 53 13.35 5.46 -1.68
CA VAL A 53 12.73 4.15 -1.84
C VAL A 53 11.22 4.27 -2.06
N ARG A 54 10.70 3.45 -2.96
CA ARG A 54 9.27 3.24 -3.18
C ARG A 54 8.91 1.79 -2.92
N VAL A 55 7.74 1.57 -2.35
CA VAL A 55 7.20 0.24 -2.10
C VAL A 55 5.84 0.12 -2.77
N SER A 56 5.59 -0.95 -3.49
CA SER A 56 4.26 -1.24 -4.04
C SER A 56 3.72 -2.50 -3.36
N ILE A 57 2.46 -2.43 -2.92
CA ILE A 57 1.71 -3.55 -2.36
C ILE A 57 0.61 -3.91 -3.36
N PHE A 58 0.71 -5.11 -3.93
CA PHE A 58 -0.20 -5.61 -4.95
C PHE A 58 -0.48 -7.10 -4.75
N SER A 59 -1.51 -7.60 -5.43
CA SER A 59 -1.83 -9.02 -5.43
C SER A 59 -0.95 -9.76 -6.42
N GLY A 60 -0.12 -10.68 -5.93
CA GLY A 60 0.65 -11.59 -6.78
C GLY A 60 -0.19 -12.68 -7.45
N MET A 61 -1.51 -12.70 -7.24
CA MET A 61 -2.43 -13.64 -7.89
C MET A 61 -2.74 -13.27 -9.33
N GLU A 62 -2.50 -12.01 -9.72
CA GLU A 62 -2.64 -11.56 -11.10
C GLU A 62 -1.43 -12.00 -11.92
N ALA A 63 -1.70 -12.75 -12.99
CA ALA A 63 -0.67 -13.17 -13.93
C ALA A 63 -0.01 -11.93 -14.58
N GLY A 64 1.32 -11.88 -14.57
CA GLY A 64 2.09 -10.75 -15.09
C GLY A 64 2.31 -9.61 -14.09
N ALA A 65 1.66 -9.60 -12.93
CA ALA A 65 1.82 -8.52 -11.94
C ALA A 65 3.25 -8.41 -11.41
N ILE A 66 3.94 -9.54 -11.25
CA ILE A 66 5.35 -9.57 -10.82
C ILE A 66 6.27 -8.99 -11.91
N GLU A 67 6.06 -9.37 -13.17
CA GLU A 67 6.86 -8.88 -14.30
C GLU A 67 6.67 -7.38 -14.53
N GLN A 68 5.43 -6.91 -14.44
CA GLN A 68 5.10 -5.48 -14.50
C GLN A 68 5.74 -4.70 -13.35
N SER A 69 5.65 -5.23 -12.12
CA SER A 69 6.28 -4.62 -10.95
C SER A 69 7.80 -4.49 -11.09
N LEU A 70 8.46 -5.53 -11.61
CA LEU A 70 9.90 -5.51 -11.89
C LEU A 70 10.28 -4.60 -13.06
N SER A 71 9.37 -4.39 -14.00
CA SER A 71 9.55 -3.46 -15.13
C SER A 71 9.38 -1.99 -14.74
N GLY A 72 9.02 -1.71 -13.47
CA GLY A 72 8.83 -0.36 -12.94
C GLY A 72 7.38 0.11 -12.91
N GLU A 73 6.41 -0.74 -13.22
CA GLU A 73 4.99 -0.41 -13.02
C GLU A 73 4.59 -0.59 -11.56
N PHE A 74 4.06 0.46 -10.95
CA PHE A 74 3.58 0.41 -9.57
C PHE A 74 2.12 -0.04 -9.54
N LEU A 75 1.92 -1.33 -9.31
CA LEU A 75 0.58 -1.93 -9.21
C LEU A 75 0.00 -1.76 -7.80
N GLY A 76 -1.32 -1.70 -7.70
CA GLY A 76 -2.02 -1.63 -6.41
C GLY A 76 -1.74 -0.34 -5.62
N THR A 77 -1.25 -0.51 -4.39
CA THR A 77 -1.00 0.59 -3.46
C THR A 77 0.48 0.93 -3.40
N THR A 78 0.84 2.15 -3.77
CA THR A 78 2.23 2.63 -3.75
C THR A 78 2.50 3.46 -2.50
N ILE A 79 3.60 3.17 -1.82
CA ILE A 79 4.07 3.84 -0.62
C ILE A 79 5.38 4.56 -0.96
N TYR A 80 5.43 5.87 -0.75
CA TYR A 80 6.60 6.69 -1.03
C TYR A 80 6.66 7.89 -0.07
N ALA A 81 7.86 8.44 0.17
CA ALA A 81 8.01 9.64 1.00
C ALA A 81 7.87 10.94 0.19
N VAL A 82 8.38 10.95 -1.05
CA VAL A 82 8.36 12.11 -1.94
C VAL A 82 7.70 11.72 -3.25
N LYS A 83 6.69 12.49 -3.68
CA LYS A 83 6.09 12.33 -5.01
C LYS A 83 7.11 12.91 -5.98
N ASN A 84 7.83 12.08 -6.74
CA ASN A 84 8.61 12.62 -7.85
C ASN A 84 7.60 12.88 -8.97
N GLU A 85 7.39 14.16 -9.28
CA GLU A 85 6.65 14.66 -10.44
C GLU A 85 7.24 14.16 -11.76
#